data_AF-A0A934BSR3-F1
#
_entry.id   AF-A0A934BSR3-F1
#
_cell.length_a   1.000
_cell.length_b   1.000
_cell.length_c   1.000
_cell.angle_alpha   90.00
_cell.angle_beta   90.00
_cell.angle_gamma   90.00
#
_symmetry.space_group_name_H-M   'P 1'
#
loop_
_entity.id
_entity.type
_entity.pdbx_description
1 polymer ?
#
loop_
_entity_poly.entity_id
_entity_poly.type
_entity_poly.pdbx_seq_one_letter_code
_entity_poly.pdbx_strand_id
1 'polypeptide(L)'
;MKRKLVVAWLAAVSTAAAAETLYNGITLPAEWPPRLADFPENPVPPPYLASPPAVIPIDVGRQLFVDDFLIEGTTLKRVFHAPEYFAGNPILKPDQPWELAGRGPAVMPFSDGVWFDPKDKLFKMWYYAGHGGGQTCYATSKDGIRWEKPKLDVVPDTNIVLKGGRDSNTVWLDHNATDPQQRFKMAVYAGGGMFSLLRSADGIHWTKAGDGSKTGDRSSFFYNPFRERWVFSIRIGSKRGRSRHYWETKDFFSFTPQVSEKKEPVVWVASDNADWKRDDLLTPPQLYNLDCAAYESVLVGLFSVWRGDYRSKPPTEIAKELQQFGRPKQNSICVGFSRDGFHWDRSNRQPFCPVSEKMGDWNWGNVQSVGGGCLVVGDKLYFYVSGRAGKSFPGCNYNDAGASTGLAVLRRDGFASMDAGTEMATLTTRPVRFDGKLLFVNLAAPKGELRVEALDRDGNVIKPFTRENCVPLRADKTLQAVKWKGARDLSKLAGQPVKFRFHLKNGALYAFWVSPDASGASRGYVAAGGPGFKGATDTMGSASQRR
;
A
#
# COMPACT_ATOMS: atom_id res chain seq x y z
N MET A 1 -53.19 26.95 -46.08
CA MET A 1 -53.18 25.53 -45.68
C MET A 1 -51.80 25.21 -45.06
N LYS A 2 -51.66 25.38 -43.74
CA LYS A 2 -50.39 25.14 -43.01
C LYS A 2 -50.43 23.73 -42.42
N ARG A 3 -49.50 22.84 -42.80
CA ARG A 3 -49.26 21.57 -42.10
C ARG A 3 -48.09 21.73 -41.14
N LYS A 4 -48.36 21.49 -39.86
CA LYS A 4 -47.37 21.42 -38.77
C LYS A 4 -46.64 20.08 -38.85
N LEU A 5 -45.31 20.10 -38.82
CA LEU A 5 -44.52 18.94 -38.40
C LEU A 5 -44.07 19.19 -36.95
N VAL A 6 -44.49 18.30 -36.06
CA VAL A 6 -44.04 18.25 -34.66
C VAL A 6 -42.80 17.36 -34.63
N VAL A 7 -41.66 17.90 -34.23
CA VAL A 7 -40.46 17.13 -33.91
C VAL A 7 -40.41 16.98 -32.40
N ALA A 8 -40.61 15.76 -31.91
CA ALA A 8 -40.48 15.42 -30.51
C ALA A 8 -39.00 15.35 -30.13
N TRP A 9 -38.58 16.17 -29.18
CA TRP A 9 -37.30 16.02 -28.49
C TRP A 9 -37.43 14.95 -27.41
N LEU A 10 -36.80 13.80 -27.63
CA LEU A 10 -36.52 12.85 -26.55
C LEU A 10 -35.37 13.41 -25.71
N ALA A 11 -35.72 14.02 -24.58
CA ALA A 11 -34.74 14.34 -23.54
C ALA A 11 -34.17 13.02 -23.01
N ALA A 12 -32.87 12.81 -23.22
CA ALA A 12 -32.13 11.76 -22.53
C ALA A 12 -32.15 12.09 -21.04
N VAL A 13 -32.93 11.33 -20.27
CA VAL A 13 -32.88 11.36 -18.81
C VAL A 13 -31.53 10.78 -18.40
N SER A 14 -30.59 11.66 -18.09
CA SER A 14 -29.38 11.32 -17.35
C SER A 14 -29.81 10.82 -15.97
N THR A 15 -29.85 9.51 -15.77
CA THR A 15 -29.97 8.93 -14.43
C THR A 15 -28.70 9.31 -13.67
N ALA A 16 -28.79 10.30 -12.78
CA ALA A 16 -27.71 10.60 -11.85
C ALA A 16 -27.40 9.32 -11.05
N ALA A 17 -26.15 8.85 -11.12
CA ALA A 17 -25.72 7.70 -10.34
C ALA A 17 -25.95 7.98 -8.85
N ALA A 18 -26.57 7.05 -8.13
CA ALA A 18 -26.79 7.19 -6.70
C ALA A 18 -25.43 7.26 -5.96
N ALA A 19 -25.37 8.06 -4.90
CA ALA A 19 -24.18 8.16 -4.04
C ALA A 19 -23.80 6.78 -3.47
N GLU A 20 -22.53 6.40 -3.61
CA GLU A 20 -21.99 5.12 -3.13
C GLU A 20 -21.55 5.26 -1.66
N THR A 21 -22.08 4.44 -0.76
CA THR A 21 -21.58 4.36 0.63
C THR A 21 -20.63 3.19 0.80
N LEU A 22 -19.41 3.48 1.25
CA LEU A 22 -18.34 2.51 1.45
C LEU A 22 -18.50 1.70 2.75
N TYR A 23 -17.70 0.63 2.87
CA TYR A 23 -17.64 -0.28 4.03
C TYR A 23 -17.46 0.41 5.39
N ASN A 24 -16.89 1.62 5.42
CA ASN A 24 -16.61 2.41 6.62
C ASN A 24 -17.59 3.57 6.81
N GLY A 25 -18.69 3.60 6.05
CA GLY A 25 -19.76 4.59 6.15
C GLY A 25 -19.50 5.89 5.39
N ILE A 26 -18.33 6.05 4.74
CA ILE A 26 -18.06 7.21 3.89
C ILE A 26 -19.01 7.18 2.69
N THR A 27 -19.73 8.28 2.45
CA THR A 27 -20.57 8.44 1.27
C THR A 27 -19.82 9.25 0.22
N LEU A 28 -19.55 8.62 -0.92
CA LEU A 28 -18.92 9.28 -2.07
C LEU A 28 -19.93 10.19 -2.78
N PRO A 29 -19.47 11.33 -3.33
CA PRO A 29 -20.27 12.14 -4.26
C PRO A 29 -20.77 11.32 -5.46
N ALA A 30 -21.87 11.75 -6.07
CA ALA A 30 -22.44 11.09 -7.26
C ALA A 30 -21.47 11.12 -8.47
N GLU A 31 -20.72 12.20 -8.63
CA GLU A 31 -19.60 12.25 -9.58
C GLU A 31 -18.33 11.72 -8.89
N TRP A 32 -17.85 10.58 -9.36
CA TRP A 32 -16.64 9.96 -8.85
C TRP A 32 -15.86 9.25 -9.97
N PRO A 33 -14.52 9.33 -10.01
CA PRO A 33 -13.64 10.06 -9.09
C PRO A 33 -13.72 11.60 -9.26
N PRO A 34 -13.31 12.38 -8.24
CA PRO A 34 -13.30 13.84 -8.34
C PRO A 34 -12.44 14.35 -9.50
N ARG A 35 -12.94 15.36 -10.23
CA ARG A 35 -12.22 16.02 -11.33
C ARG A 35 -11.57 17.32 -10.87
N LEU A 36 -10.29 17.22 -10.48
CA LEU A 36 -9.49 18.40 -10.13
C LEU A 36 -8.99 19.11 -11.40
N ALA A 37 -8.94 20.44 -11.37
CA ALA A 37 -8.43 21.24 -12.48
C ALA A 37 -6.90 21.19 -12.60
N ASP A 38 -6.18 21.12 -11.47
CA ASP A 38 -4.72 21.00 -11.38
C ASP A 38 -4.33 20.36 -10.03
N PHE A 39 -3.04 20.06 -9.86
CA PHE A 39 -2.47 19.52 -8.63
C PHE A 39 -2.38 20.60 -7.54
N PRO A 40 -2.96 20.38 -6.34
CA PRO A 40 -2.80 21.31 -5.22
C PRO A 40 -1.34 21.49 -4.81
N GLU A 41 -0.94 22.73 -4.52
CA GLU A 41 0.42 23.03 -4.04
C GLU A 41 0.59 22.67 -2.56
N ASN A 42 -0.46 22.86 -1.76
CA ASN A 42 -0.47 22.58 -0.33
C ASN A 42 -1.26 21.29 -0.04
N PRO A 43 -0.94 20.57 1.05
CA PRO A 43 -1.72 19.41 1.46
C PRO A 43 -3.20 19.73 1.60
N VAL A 44 -4.04 18.89 1.00
CA VAL A 44 -5.50 18.96 1.13
C VAL A 44 -5.94 17.85 2.08
N PRO A 45 -6.55 18.18 3.24
CA PRO A 45 -7.09 17.17 4.14
C PRO A 45 -8.14 16.31 3.42
N PRO A 46 -8.11 14.97 3.58
CA PRO A 46 -9.16 14.12 3.03
C PRO A 46 -10.57 14.55 3.47
N PRO A 47 -11.56 14.60 2.55
CA PRO A 47 -12.92 15.04 2.89
C PRO A 47 -13.57 14.24 4.03
N TYR A 48 -13.28 12.94 4.10
CA TYR A 48 -13.79 12.06 5.15
C TYR A 48 -13.23 12.34 6.55
N LEU A 49 -12.13 13.09 6.68
CA LEU A 49 -11.64 13.57 7.97
C LEU A 49 -12.32 14.88 8.39
N ALA A 50 -12.70 15.71 7.41
CA ALA A 50 -13.43 16.95 7.66
C ALA A 50 -14.91 16.70 7.99
N SER A 51 -15.52 15.71 7.33
CA SER A 51 -16.91 15.29 7.56
C SER A 51 -16.99 13.76 7.66
N PRO A 52 -16.58 13.18 8.80
CA PRO A 52 -16.65 11.74 8.99
C PRO A 52 -18.11 11.26 9.15
N PRO A 53 -18.40 9.98 8.87
CA PRO A 53 -19.72 9.41 9.11
C PRO A 53 -20.12 9.52 10.60
N ALA A 54 -21.40 9.77 10.87
CA ALA A 54 -21.92 9.89 12.24
C ALA A 54 -21.76 8.59 13.05
N VAL A 55 -21.79 7.44 12.37
CA VAL A 55 -21.44 6.13 12.94
C VAL A 55 -20.55 5.41 11.93
N ILE A 56 -19.43 4.88 12.38
CA ILE A 56 -18.44 4.21 11.53
C ILE A 56 -18.59 2.69 11.69
N PRO A 57 -19.01 1.95 10.64
CA PRO A 57 -18.91 0.50 10.63
C PRO A 57 -17.43 0.07 10.68
N ILE A 58 -17.11 -0.87 11.55
CA ILE A 58 -15.74 -1.39 11.76
C ILE A 58 -15.66 -2.91 11.49
N ASP A 59 -16.54 -3.41 10.61
CA ASP A 59 -16.67 -4.84 10.31
C ASP A 59 -15.52 -5.40 9.47
N VAL A 60 -14.86 -4.52 8.69
CA VAL A 60 -13.75 -4.86 7.81
C VAL A 60 -12.44 -4.46 8.47
N GLY A 61 -11.64 -5.47 8.82
CA GLY A 61 -10.24 -5.34 9.17
C GLY A 61 -9.94 -4.75 10.55
N ARG A 62 -8.66 -4.73 10.84
CA ARG A 62 -8.09 -4.04 11.99
C ARG A 62 -8.20 -2.54 11.80
N GLN A 63 -8.66 -1.86 12.84
CA GLN A 63 -8.83 -0.41 12.86
C GLN A 63 -7.53 0.24 13.33
N LEU A 64 -6.85 0.92 12.41
CA LEU A 64 -5.53 1.53 12.60
C LEU A 64 -5.62 3.00 13.05
N PHE A 65 -4.67 3.44 13.87
CA PHE A 65 -4.57 4.84 14.35
C PHE A 65 -3.67 5.73 13.49
N VAL A 66 -3.66 5.48 12.18
CA VAL A 66 -2.83 6.20 11.19
C VAL A 66 -3.35 7.62 10.88
N ASP A 67 -4.60 7.90 11.23
CA ASP A 67 -5.29 9.19 11.05
C ASP A 67 -6.28 9.44 12.21
N ASP A 68 -7.04 10.55 12.15
CA ASP A 68 -8.03 10.94 13.14
C ASP A 68 -9.46 10.43 12.84
N PHE A 69 -9.63 9.58 11.81
CA PHE A 69 -10.96 9.14 11.35
C PHE A 69 -11.80 8.50 12.47
N LEU A 70 -11.14 7.67 13.29
CA LEU A 70 -11.76 6.90 14.36
C LEU A 70 -11.79 7.60 15.71
N ILE A 71 -11.09 8.73 15.87
CA ILE A 71 -10.77 9.29 17.19
C ILE A 71 -11.70 10.46 17.49
N GLU A 72 -12.51 10.33 18.55
CA GLU A 72 -13.30 11.44 19.07
C GLU A 72 -12.45 12.38 19.93
N GLY A 73 -11.63 11.80 20.81
CA GLY A 73 -10.71 12.53 21.66
C GLY A 73 -9.68 11.61 22.29
N THR A 74 -8.48 12.14 22.55
CA THR A 74 -7.37 11.36 23.10
C THR A 74 -6.42 12.23 23.92
N THR A 75 -5.90 11.67 25.02
CA THR A 75 -4.70 12.17 25.72
C THR A 75 -3.47 11.31 25.43
N LEU A 76 -3.63 10.19 24.71
CA LEU A 76 -2.51 9.40 24.16
C LEU A 76 -1.79 10.18 23.06
N LYS A 77 -0.47 9.95 22.97
CA LYS A 77 0.38 10.54 21.93
C LYS A 77 0.48 9.59 20.73
N ARG A 78 0.14 10.07 19.54
CA ARG A 78 0.39 9.30 18.30
C ARG A 78 1.90 9.26 18.02
N VAL A 79 2.42 8.07 17.72
CA VAL A 79 3.80 7.84 17.28
C VAL A 79 3.77 7.03 15.99
N PHE A 80 4.43 7.54 14.94
CA PHE A 80 4.61 6.81 13.69
C PHE A 80 5.92 6.03 13.71
N HIS A 81 5.92 4.82 13.14
CA HIS A 81 7.09 3.95 13.10
C HIS A 81 7.48 3.62 11.66
N ALA A 82 8.78 3.40 11.45
CA ALA A 82 9.33 2.92 10.19
C ALA A 82 9.80 1.47 10.34
N PRO A 83 9.70 0.63 9.30
CA PRO A 83 10.28 -0.71 9.29
C PRO A 83 11.80 -0.66 9.43
N GLU A 84 12.36 -1.68 10.06
CA GLU A 84 13.80 -1.87 10.15
C GLU A 84 14.29 -2.71 8.97
N TYR A 85 15.38 -2.30 8.33
CA TYR A 85 16.01 -3.14 7.31
C TYR A 85 16.53 -4.44 7.92
N PHE A 86 16.22 -5.56 7.28
CA PHE A 86 16.77 -6.85 7.64
C PHE A 86 18.30 -6.83 7.56
N ALA A 87 18.97 -7.25 8.63
CA ALA A 87 20.44 -7.18 8.73
C ALA A 87 21.16 -7.98 7.63
N GLY A 88 20.53 -9.03 7.09
CA GLY A 88 21.06 -9.82 5.98
C GLY A 88 20.88 -9.20 4.60
N ASN A 89 20.45 -7.94 4.50
CA ASN A 89 20.27 -7.28 3.22
C ASN A 89 21.57 -7.08 2.42
N PRO A 90 21.47 -7.01 1.09
CA PRO A 90 20.27 -7.31 0.31
C PRO A 90 20.03 -8.82 0.22
N ILE A 91 18.75 -9.22 0.28
CA ILE A 91 18.29 -10.62 0.28
C ILE A 91 18.32 -11.28 -1.10
N LEU A 92 18.39 -10.49 -2.17
CA LEU A 92 18.60 -10.99 -3.53
C LEU A 92 19.54 -10.05 -4.29
N LYS A 93 20.59 -10.63 -4.87
CA LYS A 93 21.65 -9.93 -5.61
C LYS A 93 21.75 -10.48 -7.04
N PRO A 94 22.30 -9.69 -7.98
CA PRO A 94 22.73 -10.21 -9.27
C PRO A 94 23.79 -11.32 -9.10
N ASP A 95 23.47 -12.52 -9.56
CA ASP A 95 24.37 -13.69 -9.58
C ASP A 95 24.23 -14.55 -10.85
N GLN A 96 23.30 -14.20 -11.75
CA GLN A 96 23.10 -14.88 -13.03
C GLN A 96 23.57 -14.03 -14.23
N PRO A 97 24.01 -14.65 -15.34
CA PRO A 97 24.52 -13.91 -16.51
C PRO A 97 23.54 -12.87 -17.07
N TRP A 98 22.24 -13.18 -17.14
CA TRP A 98 21.22 -12.25 -17.65
C TRP A 98 20.93 -11.07 -16.71
N GLU A 99 21.29 -11.16 -15.44
CA GLU A 99 21.14 -10.09 -14.46
C GLU A 99 22.29 -9.07 -14.54
N LEU A 100 23.42 -9.48 -15.11
CA LEU A 100 24.62 -8.65 -15.31
C LEU A 100 24.60 -7.89 -16.65
N ALA A 101 23.61 -8.16 -17.51
CA ALA A 101 23.53 -7.59 -18.85
C ALA A 101 23.11 -6.11 -18.89
N GLY A 102 23.20 -5.52 -20.09
CA GLY A 102 22.80 -4.14 -20.35
C GLY A 102 23.78 -3.10 -19.80
N ARG A 103 23.24 -2.03 -19.23
CA ARG A 103 23.95 -0.92 -18.55
C ARG A 103 24.39 -1.29 -17.13
N GLY A 104 24.27 -2.53 -16.70
CA GLY A 104 24.88 -3.03 -15.47
C GLY A 104 23.95 -3.90 -14.61
N PRO A 105 24.52 -4.48 -13.52
CA PRO A 105 23.84 -5.48 -12.71
C PRO A 105 22.52 -4.98 -12.12
N ALA A 106 21.46 -5.77 -12.23
CA ALA A 106 20.18 -5.46 -11.63
C ALA A 106 19.38 -6.73 -11.27
N VAL A 107 18.89 -6.76 -10.03
CA VAL A 107 17.81 -7.63 -9.55
C VAL A 107 16.89 -6.79 -8.68
N MET A 108 15.85 -6.23 -9.28
CA MET A 108 14.93 -5.32 -8.59
C MET A 108 13.45 -5.64 -8.87
N PRO A 109 12.63 -5.93 -7.85
CA PRO A 109 11.23 -6.25 -8.04
C PRO A 109 10.41 -5.08 -8.54
N PHE A 110 10.72 -3.84 -8.15
CA PHE A 110 9.92 -2.67 -8.55
C PHE A 110 8.41 -2.91 -8.34
N SER A 111 7.57 -2.20 -9.08
CA SER A 111 6.14 -2.47 -9.13
C SER A 111 5.79 -3.87 -9.65
N ASP A 112 6.74 -4.66 -10.19
CA ASP A 112 6.47 -6.04 -10.61
C ASP A 112 5.90 -6.85 -9.45
N GLY A 113 6.46 -6.73 -8.24
CA GLY A 113 5.78 -7.15 -7.02
C GLY A 113 6.24 -8.47 -6.42
N VAL A 114 5.87 -8.66 -5.15
CA VAL A 114 6.12 -9.87 -4.37
C VAL A 114 4.81 -10.29 -3.71
N TRP A 115 4.42 -11.54 -3.89
CA TRP A 115 3.13 -12.07 -3.46
C TRP A 115 3.31 -13.39 -2.71
N PHE A 116 2.47 -13.66 -1.72
CA PHE A 116 2.32 -15.01 -1.21
C PHE A 116 1.17 -15.70 -1.93
N ASP A 117 1.47 -16.79 -2.63
CA ASP A 117 0.46 -17.59 -3.31
C ASP A 117 -0.05 -18.69 -2.36
N PRO A 118 -1.29 -18.63 -1.85
CA PRO A 118 -1.83 -19.65 -0.95
C PRO A 118 -2.10 -20.99 -1.63
N LYS A 119 -2.22 -21.04 -2.97
CA LYS A 119 -2.39 -22.28 -3.73
C LYS A 119 -1.09 -23.08 -3.70
N ASP A 120 0.03 -22.41 -3.95
CA ASP A 120 1.34 -23.05 -4.07
C ASP A 120 2.11 -23.04 -2.74
N LYS A 121 1.63 -22.26 -1.75
CA LYS A 121 2.25 -22.02 -0.44
C LYS A 121 3.68 -21.48 -0.55
N LEU A 122 3.88 -20.56 -1.48
CA LEU A 122 5.17 -19.95 -1.77
C LEU A 122 5.07 -18.44 -1.83
N PHE A 123 6.11 -17.78 -1.36
CA PHE A 123 6.41 -16.42 -1.77
C PHE A 123 6.90 -16.45 -3.22
N LYS A 124 6.40 -15.52 -4.04
CA LYS A 124 6.70 -15.37 -5.46
C LYS A 124 7.11 -13.94 -5.75
N MET A 125 8.22 -13.76 -6.45
CA MET A 125 8.76 -12.47 -6.82
C MET A 125 8.94 -12.40 -8.33
N TRP A 126 8.44 -11.34 -8.93
CA TRP A 126 8.81 -10.94 -10.28
C TRP A 126 9.81 -9.79 -10.17
N TYR A 127 10.83 -9.80 -11.01
CA TYR A 127 11.85 -8.77 -10.94
C TYR A 127 12.48 -8.45 -12.28
N TYR A 128 13.06 -7.25 -12.33
CA TYR A 128 13.81 -6.72 -13.45
C TYR A 128 15.28 -7.14 -13.37
N ALA A 129 15.74 -7.81 -14.43
CA ALA A 129 17.08 -8.33 -14.58
C ALA A 129 17.86 -7.60 -15.69
N GLY A 130 19.01 -7.01 -15.35
CA GLY A 130 19.92 -6.28 -16.25
C GLY A 130 19.46 -4.86 -16.62
N HIS A 131 20.21 -3.80 -16.29
CA HIS A 131 19.78 -2.40 -16.46
C HIS A 131 19.70 -1.90 -17.91
N GLY A 132 18.68 -1.14 -18.29
CA GLY A 132 18.53 -0.53 -19.63
C GLY A 132 18.11 -1.46 -20.77
N GLY A 133 16.96 -2.12 -20.64
CA GLY A 133 16.43 -3.07 -21.64
C GLY A 133 16.35 -4.52 -21.13
N GLY A 134 16.25 -4.67 -19.82
CA GLY A 134 16.25 -5.94 -19.10
C GLY A 134 14.94 -6.71 -19.19
N GLN A 135 14.97 -7.93 -18.67
CA GLN A 135 13.91 -8.93 -18.81
C GLN A 135 13.08 -9.03 -17.51
N THR A 136 11.93 -9.69 -17.55
CA THR A 136 11.23 -10.09 -16.32
C THR A 136 11.66 -11.50 -15.94
N CYS A 137 12.21 -11.63 -14.74
CA CYS A 137 12.60 -12.89 -14.12
C CYS A 137 11.70 -13.20 -12.93
N TYR A 138 11.78 -14.45 -12.47
CA TYR A 138 10.93 -14.99 -11.42
C TYR A 138 11.76 -15.71 -10.34
N ALA A 139 11.39 -15.51 -9.08
CA ALA A 139 12.02 -16.20 -7.95
C ALA A 139 10.95 -16.66 -6.95
N THR A 140 11.26 -17.73 -6.22
CA THR A 140 10.37 -18.27 -5.18
C THR A 140 11.08 -18.38 -3.85
N SER A 141 10.31 -18.34 -2.76
CA SER A 141 10.81 -18.57 -1.42
C SER A 141 9.77 -19.27 -0.55
N LYS A 142 10.24 -20.06 0.43
CA LYS A 142 9.39 -20.66 1.47
C LYS A 142 9.27 -19.79 2.72
N ASP A 143 10.24 -18.92 2.97
CA ASP A 143 10.33 -18.09 4.18
C ASP A 143 10.31 -16.57 3.90
N GLY A 144 10.36 -16.17 2.63
CA GLY A 144 10.42 -14.77 2.19
C GLY A 144 11.82 -14.13 2.33
N ILE A 145 12.82 -14.87 2.81
CA ILE A 145 14.17 -14.37 3.07
C ILE A 145 15.17 -15.03 2.13
N ARG A 146 15.09 -16.35 1.96
CA ARG A 146 15.97 -17.13 1.09
C ARG A 146 15.24 -17.42 -0.21
N TRP A 147 15.81 -16.95 -1.31
CA TRP A 147 15.16 -16.99 -2.62
C TRP A 147 15.86 -17.97 -3.55
N GLU A 148 15.05 -18.75 -4.26
CA GLU A 148 15.47 -19.67 -5.30
C GLU A 148 15.10 -19.08 -6.67
N LYS A 149 16.02 -19.17 -7.63
CA LYS A 149 15.82 -18.77 -9.03
C LYS A 149 15.59 -20.06 -9.85
N PRO A 150 14.34 -20.52 -10.01
CA PRO A 150 14.08 -21.81 -10.66
C PRO A 150 14.46 -21.77 -12.13
N LYS A 151 14.94 -22.89 -12.68
CA LYS A 151 15.07 -23.08 -14.12
C LYS A 151 13.69 -23.32 -14.71
N LEU A 152 13.32 -22.52 -15.72
CA LEU A 152 12.02 -22.51 -16.36
C LEU A 152 12.17 -22.87 -17.85
N ASP A 153 11.04 -23.24 -18.46
CA ASP A 153 10.91 -23.63 -19.86
C ASP A 153 10.71 -22.44 -20.81
N VAL A 154 10.17 -21.31 -20.32
CA VAL A 154 9.97 -20.07 -21.10
C VAL A 154 11.26 -19.63 -21.80
N VAL A 155 12.37 -19.64 -21.06
CA VAL A 155 13.72 -19.48 -21.59
C VAL A 155 14.59 -20.56 -20.96
N PRO A 156 14.95 -21.62 -21.71
CA PRO A 156 15.60 -22.80 -21.16
C PRO A 156 16.79 -22.47 -20.27
N ASP A 157 16.88 -23.18 -19.13
CA ASP A 157 17.94 -23.07 -18.11
C ASP A 157 18.05 -21.71 -17.39
N THR A 158 17.05 -20.84 -17.53
CA THR A 158 17.00 -19.55 -16.83
C THR A 158 15.71 -19.39 -16.03
N ASN A 159 15.60 -18.34 -15.24
CA ASN A 159 14.36 -17.97 -14.54
C ASN A 159 13.62 -16.80 -15.21
N ILE A 160 13.87 -16.55 -16.50
CA ILE A 160 13.20 -15.50 -17.28
C ILE A 160 11.78 -15.96 -17.63
N VAL A 161 10.79 -15.13 -17.34
CA VAL A 161 9.36 -15.37 -17.65
C VAL A 161 8.81 -14.45 -18.73
N LEU A 162 9.51 -13.35 -19.05
CA LEU A 162 9.16 -12.49 -20.17
C LEU A 162 10.43 -11.88 -20.77
N LYS A 163 10.75 -12.31 -21.99
CA LYS A 163 11.84 -11.73 -22.80
C LYS A 163 11.42 -10.35 -23.34
N GLY A 164 12.40 -9.49 -23.55
CA GLY A 164 12.23 -8.21 -24.25
C GLY A 164 12.73 -7.02 -23.44
N GLY A 165 13.02 -5.93 -24.15
CA GLY A 165 13.48 -4.68 -23.53
C GLY A 165 12.31 -3.92 -22.92
N ARG A 166 12.13 -4.03 -21.61
CA ARG A 166 11.17 -3.22 -20.85
C ARG A 166 11.87 -2.15 -20.01
N ASP A 167 11.09 -1.14 -19.61
CA ASP A 167 11.51 -0.16 -18.60
C ASP A 167 10.86 -0.48 -17.24
N SER A 168 9.55 -0.76 -17.22
CA SER A 168 8.82 -1.02 -15.97
C SER A 168 7.62 -1.94 -16.17
N ASN A 169 7.39 -2.84 -15.20
CA ASN A 169 6.19 -3.68 -15.17
C ASN A 169 5.44 -3.54 -13.84
N THR A 170 4.24 -4.10 -13.80
CA THR A 170 3.52 -4.39 -12.56
C THR A 170 2.86 -5.76 -12.69
N VAL A 171 3.00 -6.64 -11.69
CA VAL A 171 2.32 -7.94 -11.62
C VAL A 171 1.38 -7.97 -10.42
N TRP A 172 0.20 -8.53 -10.62
CA TRP A 172 -0.81 -8.68 -9.59
C TRP A 172 -1.36 -10.10 -9.54
N LEU A 173 -1.45 -10.67 -8.33
CA LEU A 173 -2.19 -11.90 -8.06
C LEU A 173 -3.65 -11.55 -7.74
N ASP A 174 -4.56 -11.91 -8.64
CA ASP A 174 -5.99 -11.71 -8.46
C ASP A 174 -6.63 -12.94 -7.81
N HIS A 175 -6.91 -12.83 -6.51
CA HIS A 175 -7.62 -13.87 -5.75
C HIS A 175 -9.08 -14.07 -6.18
N ASN A 176 -9.66 -13.11 -6.90
CA ASN A 176 -11.06 -13.12 -7.32
C ASN A 176 -11.23 -13.44 -8.82
N ALA A 177 -10.15 -13.80 -9.52
CA ALA A 177 -10.21 -14.14 -10.92
C ALA A 177 -11.15 -15.35 -11.15
N THR A 178 -12.21 -15.14 -11.92
CA THR A 178 -13.15 -16.19 -12.33
C THR A 178 -12.63 -17.01 -13.52
N ASP A 179 -11.90 -16.36 -14.44
CA ASP A 179 -11.12 -17.02 -15.47
C ASP A 179 -9.73 -17.41 -14.90
N PRO A 180 -9.40 -18.71 -14.78
CA PRO A 180 -8.10 -19.14 -14.28
C PRO A 180 -6.92 -18.59 -15.08
N GLN A 181 -7.09 -18.25 -16.36
CA GLN A 181 -6.06 -17.66 -17.21
C GLN A 181 -5.75 -16.19 -16.85
N GLN A 182 -6.57 -15.57 -16.00
CA GLN A 182 -6.43 -14.18 -15.55
C GLN A 182 -6.07 -14.09 -14.07
N ARG A 183 -5.67 -15.21 -13.46
CA ARG A 183 -5.24 -15.28 -12.07
C ARG A 183 -4.07 -14.34 -11.78
N PHE A 184 -3.13 -14.23 -12.72
CA PHE A 184 -2.08 -13.23 -12.71
C PHE A 184 -2.31 -12.24 -13.85
N LYS A 185 -2.12 -10.96 -13.54
CA LYS A 185 -2.26 -9.85 -14.48
C LYS A 185 -0.97 -9.05 -14.50
N MET A 186 -0.56 -8.59 -15.68
CA MET A 186 0.64 -7.77 -15.84
C MET A 186 0.38 -6.60 -16.78
N ALA A 187 0.95 -5.44 -16.45
CA ALA A 187 1.09 -4.30 -17.35
C ALA A 187 2.58 -4.04 -17.59
N VAL A 188 2.99 -3.93 -18.85
CA VAL A 188 4.39 -3.79 -19.28
C VAL A 188 4.55 -2.48 -20.03
N TYR A 189 5.52 -1.66 -19.63
CA TYR A 189 5.93 -0.47 -20.38
C TYR A 189 7.32 -0.70 -21.01
N ALA A 190 7.38 -0.59 -22.34
CA ALA A 190 8.59 -0.84 -23.13
C ALA A 190 9.05 0.38 -23.95
N GLY A 191 8.73 1.61 -23.49
CA GLY A 191 9.22 2.86 -24.11
C GLY A 191 8.33 3.47 -25.18
N GLY A 192 7.17 2.88 -25.50
CA GLY A 192 6.25 3.32 -26.57
C GLY A 192 5.10 4.25 -26.14
N GLY A 193 5.10 4.77 -24.91
CA GLY A 193 4.03 5.66 -24.42
C GLY A 193 2.71 4.98 -24.08
N MET A 194 2.67 3.65 -24.03
CA MET A 194 1.50 2.83 -23.66
C MET A 194 1.92 1.54 -22.97
N PHE A 195 0.99 0.88 -22.27
CA PHE A 195 1.23 -0.46 -21.74
C PHE A 195 0.95 -1.54 -22.78
N SER A 196 1.54 -2.72 -22.60
CA SER A 196 0.94 -3.99 -23.02
C SER A 196 0.33 -4.68 -21.80
N LEU A 197 -0.90 -5.18 -21.94
CA LEU A 197 -1.63 -5.88 -20.88
C LEU A 197 -1.52 -7.39 -21.12
N LEU A 198 -1.13 -8.15 -20.10
CA LEU A 198 -0.93 -9.59 -20.18
C LEU A 198 -1.67 -10.30 -19.07
N ARG A 199 -1.95 -11.58 -19.31
CA ARG A 199 -2.58 -12.51 -18.37
C ARG A 199 -1.77 -13.80 -18.26
N SER A 200 -1.89 -14.48 -17.12
CA SER A 200 -1.28 -15.78 -16.89
C SER A 200 -2.04 -16.57 -15.83
N ALA A 201 -2.07 -17.90 -15.96
CA ALA A 201 -2.63 -18.80 -14.96
C ALA A 201 -1.67 -19.14 -13.81
N ASP A 202 -0.36 -19.14 -14.09
CA ASP A 202 0.70 -19.55 -13.16
C ASP A 202 1.69 -18.43 -12.81
N GLY A 203 1.65 -17.32 -13.55
CA GLY A 203 2.56 -16.19 -13.41
C GLY A 203 3.93 -16.43 -14.06
N ILE A 204 4.08 -17.52 -14.80
CA ILE A 204 5.29 -17.93 -15.52
C ILE A 204 5.06 -17.79 -17.03
N HIS A 205 3.93 -18.34 -17.52
CA HIS A 205 3.56 -18.32 -18.93
C HIS A 205 2.63 -17.15 -19.23
N TRP A 206 3.16 -16.10 -19.85
CA TRP A 206 2.42 -14.87 -20.10
C TRP A 206 1.87 -14.79 -21.52
N THR A 207 0.59 -14.44 -21.63
CA THR A 207 -0.08 -14.18 -22.92
C THR A 207 -0.51 -12.72 -22.99
N LYS A 208 -0.15 -12.01 -24.07
CA LYS A 208 -0.64 -10.65 -24.32
C LYS A 208 -2.14 -10.69 -24.58
N ALA A 209 -2.89 -9.90 -23.82
CA ALA A 209 -4.33 -9.74 -23.96
C ALA A 209 -4.69 -8.52 -24.83
N GLY A 210 -3.86 -7.46 -24.81
CA GLY A 210 -4.09 -6.27 -25.61
C GLY A 210 -3.09 -5.16 -25.31
N ASP A 211 -3.24 -4.04 -26.01
CA ASP A 211 -2.53 -2.80 -25.71
C ASP A 211 -3.33 -1.92 -24.76
N GLY A 212 -2.60 -1.24 -23.89
CA GLY A 212 -3.13 -0.37 -22.86
C GLY A 212 -3.32 1.07 -23.34
N SER A 213 -3.87 1.92 -22.47
CA SER A 213 -3.96 3.36 -22.75
C SER A 213 -2.61 4.09 -22.65
N LYS A 214 -2.59 5.35 -23.11
CA LYS A 214 -1.41 6.22 -23.04
C LYS A 214 -0.95 6.40 -21.59
N THR A 215 0.36 6.27 -21.38
CA THR A 215 0.97 6.27 -20.06
C THR A 215 2.46 6.63 -20.13
N GLY A 216 3.07 6.97 -19.00
CA GLY A 216 4.52 7.16 -18.86
C GLY A 216 5.24 5.94 -18.26
N ASP A 217 6.57 5.97 -18.28
CA ASP A 217 7.41 5.01 -17.55
C ASP A 217 7.07 4.99 -16.05
N ARG A 218 7.24 3.88 -15.35
CA ARG A 218 6.88 3.77 -13.91
C ARG A 218 5.41 4.11 -13.60
N SER A 219 4.52 4.02 -14.57
CA SER A 219 3.10 3.87 -14.28
C SER A 219 2.85 2.47 -13.71
N SER A 220 1.81 2.32 -12.91
CA SER A 220 1.48 1.05 -12.24
C SER A 220 -0.02 0.89 -12.09
N PHE A 221 -0.46 -0.22 -11.53
CA PHE A 221 -1.86 -0.46 -11.20
C PHE A 221 -1.99 -1.26 -9.91
N PHE A 222 -3.20 -1.26 -9.33
CA PHE A 222 -3.55 -2.07 -8.17
C PHE A 222 -5.04 -2.38 -8.17
N TYR A 223 -5.45 -3.38 -7.39
CA TYR A 223 -6.86 -3.61 -7.10
C TYR A 223 -7.25 -2.91 -5.80
N ASN A 224 -8.27 -2.06 -5.85
CA ASN A 224 -8.94 -1.48 -4.68
C ASN A 224 -10.20 -2.31 -4.37
N PRO A 225 -10.14 -3.23 -3.40
CA PRO A 225 -11.25 -4.11 -3.08
C PRO A 225 -12.35 -3.40 -2.27
N PHE A 226 -12.07 -2.24 -1.67
CA PHE A 226 -13.11 -1.45 -0.97
C PHE A 226 -14.12 -0.82 -1.93
N ARG A 227 -13.75 -0.72 -3.23
CA ARG A 227 -14.58 -0.19 -4.32
C ARG A 227 -14.82 -1.21 -5.43
N GLU A 228 -14.17 -2.36 -5.33
CA GLU A 228 -14.16 -3.41 -6.36
C GLU A 228 -13.72 -2.86 -7.73
N ARG A 229 -12.57 -2.20 -7.75
CA ARG A 229 -12.02 -1.55 -8.95
C ARG A 229 -10.53 -1.83 -9.11
N TRP A 230 -10.13 -2.10 -10.34
CA TRP A 230 -8.75 -1.92 -10.79
C TRP A 230 -8.48 -0.43 -10.96
N VAL A 231 -7.39 0.05 -10.37
CA VAL A 231 -6.96 1.44 -10.46
C VAL A 231 -5.63 1.50 -11.19
N PHE A 232 -5.56 2.34 -12.21
CA PHE A 232 -4.33 2.67 -12.93
C PHE A 232 -3.77 3.97 -12.38
N SER A 233 -2.57 3.86 -11.82
CA SER A 233 -1.73 4.96 -11.34
C SER A 233 -0.86 5.40 -12.51
N ILE A 234 -1.27 6.45 -13.22
CA ILE A 234 -0.72 6.83 -14.52
C ILE A 234 0.29 7.96 -14.33
N ARG A 235 1.57 7.74 -14.62
CA ARG A 235 2.58 8.79 -14.55
C ARG A 235 2.35 9.81 -15.66
N ILE A 236 2.38 11.08 -15.27
CA ILE A 236 2.41 12.22 -16.18
C ILE A 236 3.47 13.25 -15.74
N GLY A 237 3.82 14.17 -16.64
CA GLY A 237 4.56 15.38 -16.29
C GLY A 237 3.60 16.54 -16.01
N SER A 238 3.88 17.33 -14.97
CA SER A 238 3.12 18.52 -14.59
C SER A 238 4.06 19.66 -14.17
N LYS A 239 3.50 20.81 -13.79
CA LYS A 239 4.27 21.91 -13.15
C LYS A 239 4.95 21.48 -11.84
N ARG A 240 4.45 20.42 -11.18
CA ARG A 240 5.04 19.80 -9.98
C ARG A 240 6.07 18.72 -10.32
N GLY A 241 6.44 18.55 -11.59
CA GLY A 241 7.34 17.51 -12.07
C GLY A 241 6.62 16.19 -12.33
N ARG A 242 7.17 15.06 -11.87
CA ARG A 242 6.49 13.76 -11.97
C ARG A 242 5.26 13.72 -11.07
N SER A 243 4.12 13.36 -11.64
CA SER A 243 2.81 13.35 -10.98
C SER A 243 1.96 12.17 -11.46
N ARG A 244 0.78 11.96 -10.86
CA ARG A 244 -0.12 10.84 -11.18
C ARG A 244 -1.50 11.32 -11.61
N HIS A 245 -1.98 10.75 -12.70
CA HIS A 245 -3.40 10.65 -13.00
C HIS A 245 -3.96 9.33 -12.46
N TYR A 246 -5.28 9.31 -12.29
CA TYR A 246 -6.07 8.18 -11.82
C TYR A 246 -7.10 7.81 -12.88
N TRP A 247 -7.24 6.51 -13.10
CA TRP A 247 -8.37 5.95 -13.83
C TRP A 247 -8.70 4.60 -13.22
N GLU A 248 -9.97 4.22 -13.25
CA GLU A 248 -10.42 2.96 -12.66
C GLU A 248 -11.47 2.22 -13.46
N THR A 249 -11.59 0.92 -13.22
CA THR A 249 -12.52 0.04 -13.93
C THR A 249 -12.81 -1.24 -13.15
N LYS A 250 -13.91 -1.93 -13.48
CA LYS A 250 -14.19 -3.29 -13.00
C LYS A 250 -13.38 -4.36 -13.74
N ASP A 251 -13.06 -4.12 -15.02
CA ASP A 251 -12.31 -5.06 -15.85
C ASP A 251 -10.93 -4.50 -16.16
N PHE A 252 -9.89 -5.14 -15.63
CA PHE A 252 -8.50 -4.76 -15.84
C PHE A 252 -8.14 -4.55 -17.33
N PHE A 253 -8.67 -5.40 -18.23
CA PHE A 253 -8.33 -5.34 -19.66
C PHE A 253 -9.04 -4.23 -20.42
N SER A 254 -9.95 -3.48 -19.77
CA SER A 254 -10.62 -2.32 -20.38
C SER A 254 -9.77 -1.05 -20.40
N PHE A 255 -8.58 -1.03 -19.80
CA PHE A 255 -7.63 0.09 -19.91
C PHE A 255 -7.01 0.17 -21.31
N THR A 256 -7.82 0.51 -22.30
CA THR A 256 -7.49 0.49 -23.73
C THR A 256 -7.16 1.90 -24.24
N PRO A 257 -6.59 2.07 -25.45
CA PRO A 257 -6.29 3.39 -26.02
C PRO A 257 -7.43 4.41 -25.97
N GLN A 258 -8.68 3.94 -26.08
CA GLN A 258 -9.89 4.76 -26.04
C GLN A 258 -10.06 5.55 -24.72
N VAL A 259 -9.51 5.05 -23.61
CA VAL A 259 -9.55 5.71 -22.30
C VAL A 259 -8.92 7.10 -22.37
N SER A 260 -7.74 7.20 -22.98
CA SER A 260 -7.05 8.49 -23.16
C SER A 260 -7.67 9.33 -24.26
N GLU A 261 -8.20 8.74 -25.33
CA GLU A 261 -8.90 9.47 -26.40
C GLU A 261 -10.14 10.22 -25.87
N LYS A 262 -10.85 9.61 -24.93
CA LYS A 262 -12.02 10.18 -24.24
C LYS A 262 -11.66 11.09 -23.06
N LYS A 263 -10.37 11.28 -22.75
CA LYS A 263 -9.88 12.07 -21.60
C LYS A 263 -10.49 11.62 -20.26
N GLU A 264 -10.65 10.31 -20.09
CA GLU A 264 -11.23 9.74 -18.87
C GLU A 264 -10.33 9.87 -17.62
N PRO A 265 -8.99 9.70 -17.70
CA PRO A 265 -8.12 9.82 -16.53
C PRO A 265 -8.19 11.22 -15.90
N VAL A 266 -8.26 11.27 -14.57
CA VAL A 266 -8.35 12.51 -13.78
C VAL A 266 -7.04 12.83 -13.06
N VAL A 267 -6.82 14.09 -12.74
CA VAL A 267 -5.73 14.54 -11.85
C VAL A 267 -5.88 13.84 -10.49
N TRP A 268 -4.80 13.26 -9.97
CA TRP A 268 -4.86 12.50 -8.71
C TRP A 268 -3.91 13.04 -7.64
N VAL A 269 -2.61 12.85 -7.81
CA VAL A 269 -1.64 13.18 -6.76
C VAL A 269 -0.26 13.51 -7.31
N ALA A 270 0.39 14.47 -6.66
CA ALA A 270 1.77 14.88 -6.90
C ALA A 270 2.46 15.11 -5.54
N SER A 271 3.74 15.48 -5.57
CA SER A 271 4.41 16.08 -4.41
C SER A 271 3.84 17.48 -4.13
N ASP A 272 3.66 17.79 -2.86
CA ASP A 272 3.15 19.06 -2.36
C ASP A 272 4.23 19.79 -1.52
N ASN A 273 3.92 20.97 -1.01
CA ASN A 273 4.85 21.79 -0.24
C ASN A 273 5.22 21.21 1.14
N ALA A 274 4.53 20.16 1.61
CA ALA A 274 4.91 19.43 2.82
C ALA A 274 5.90 18.28 2.53
N ASP A 275 6.12 17.91 1.26
CA ASP A 275 7.25 17.06 0.90
C ASP A 275 8.55 17.88 1.01
N TRP A 276 9.42 17.49 1.94
CA TRP A 276 10.62 18.26 2.27
C TRP A 276 11.71 18.20 1.18
N LYS A 277 12.43 19.30 1.00
CA LYS A 277 13.56 19.37 0.08
C LYS A 277 14.83 18.95 0.81
N ARG A 278 15.76 18.27 0.15
CA ARG A 278 17.10 18.09 0.72
C ARG A 278 17.90 19.39 0.62
N ASP A 279 18.60 19.75 1.69
CA ASP A 279 19.38 20.99 1.76
C ASP A 279 20.63 20.96 0.88
N ASP A 280 21.17 19.78 0.58
CA ASP A 280 22.37 19.59 -0.24
C ASP A 280 22.12 19.67 -1.76
N LEU A 281 20.94 19.22 -2.20
CA LEU A 281 20.56 19.16 -3.63
C LEU A 281 19.62 20.29 -4.05
N LEU A 282 18.96 20.94 -3.09
CA LEU A 282 18.07 22.09 -3.29
C LEU A 282 17.03 21.92 -4.41
N THR A 283 16.61 20.68 -4.67
CA THR A 283 15.70 20.35 -5.77
C THR A 283 14.28 20.07 -5.25
N PRO A 284 13.23 20.73 -5.77
CA PRO A 284 11.85 20.45 -5.38
C PRO A 284 11.53 18.96 -5.55
N PRO A 285 10.93 18.31 -4.53
CA PRO A 285 10.64 16.89 -4.60
C PRO A 285 9.56 16.60 -5.64
N GLN A 286 9.57 15.40 -6.19
CA GLN A 286 8.63 14.92 -7.21
C GLN A 286 8.14 13.51 -6.87
N LEU A 287 6.92 13.17 -7.28
CA LEU A 287 6.38 11.83 -7.06
C LEU A 287 6.85 10.86 -8.14
N TYR A 288 7.83 10.00 -7.82
CA TYR A 288 8.42 9.08 -8.80
C TYR A 288 7.50 7.91 -9.14
N ASN A 289 6.89 7.32 -8.12
CA ASN A 289 5.99 6.19 -8.24
C ASN A 289 5.02 6.16 -7.06
N LEU A 290 3.85 5.57 -7.27
CA LEU A 290 2.87 5.29 -6.23
C LEU A 290 2.30 3.88 -6.45
N ASP A 291 2.77 2.94 -5.64
CA ASP A 291 2.15 1.61 -5.52
C ASP A 291 1.18 1.61 -4.35
N CYS A 292 0.06 0.91 -4.48
CA CYS A 292 -0.95 0.83 -3.44
C CYS A 292 -1.42 -0.61 -3.23
N ALA A 293 -1.84 -0.92 -2.00
CA ALA A 293 -2.47 -2.18 -1.65
C ALA A 293 -3.44 -2.00 -0.49
N ALA A 294 -4.54 -2.76 -0.49
CA ALA A 294 -5.45 -2.78 0.65
C ALA A 294 -4.84 -3.56 1.79
N TYR A 295 -4.76 -2.95 2.96
CA TYR A 295 -4.29 -3.56 4.19
C TYR A 295 -5.28 -3.27 5.30
N GLU A 296 -5.82 -4.34 5.88
CA GLU A 296 -6.83 -4.33 6.92
C GLU A 296 -8.04 -3.48 6.51
N SER A 297 -8.22 -2.31 7.14
CA SER A 297 -9.34 -1.40 6.90
C SER A 297 -8.96 -0.14 6.12
N VAL A 298 -7.80 -0.09 5.48
CA VAL A 298 -7.32 1.08 4.71
C VAL A 298 -6.61 0.68 3.42
N LEU A 299 -6.56 1.59 2.46
CA LEU A 299 -5.62 1.52 1.34
C LEU A 299 -4.30 2.15 1.77
N VAL A 300 -3.20 1.39 1.68
CA VAL A 300 -1.84 1.88 1.96
C VAL A 300 -1.19 2.29 0.64
N GLY A 301 -0.66 3.52 0.59
CA GLY A 301 0.09 4.06 -0.54
C GLY A 301 1.57 4.16 -0.21
N LEU A 302 2.42 3.56 -1.04
CA LEU A 302 3.87 3.65 -0.96
C LEU A 302 4.36 4.68 -1.97
N PHE A 303 4.58 5.90 -1.49
CA PHE A 303 5.03 7.05 -2.27
C PHE A 303 6.55 7.00 -2.42
N SER A 304 7.04 6.61 -3.59
CA SER A 304 8.46 6.77 -3.90
C SER A 304 8.70 8.25 -4.25
N VAL A 305 9.17 9.03 -3.29
CA VAL A 305 9.42 10.47 -3.46
C VAL A 305 10.85 10.69 -3.91
N TRP A 306 11.01 11.30 -5.08
CA TRP A 306 12.30 11.74 -5.59
C TRP A 306 12.68 13.08 -4.97
N ARG A 307 13.89 13.21 -4.44
CA ARG A 307 14.39 14.41 -3.75
C ARG A 307 15.68 14.95 -4.37
N GLY A 308 15.71 15.01 -5.69
CA GLY A 308 16.86 15.52 -6.44
C GLY A 308 17.84 14.44 -6.87
N ASP A 309 18.74 14.85 -7.74
CA ASP A 309 19.94 14.11 -8.11
C ASP A 309 20.98 15.08 -8.70
N TYR A 310 22.06 14.52 -9.22
CA TYR A 310 23.16 15.26 -9.82
C TYR A 310 22.82 16.03 -11.11
N ARG A 311 21.60 15.90 -11.64
CA ARG A 311 21.15 16.57 -12.87
C ARG A 311 20.35 17.84 -12.60
N SER A 312 20.28 18.30 -11.35
CA SER A 312 19.67 19.58 -11.02
C SER A 312 20.37 20.72 -11.76
N LYS A 313 19.62 21.77 -12.11
CA LYS A 313 20.12 22.92 -12.88
C LYS A 313 19.80 24.25 -12.16
N PRO A 314 20.81 25.06 -11.80
CA PRO A 314 22.23 24.71 -11.78
C PRO A 314 22.53 23.61 -10.73
N PRO A 315 23.52 22.73 -10.96
CA PRO A 315 23.89 21.73 -9.96
C PRO A 315 24.64 22.38 -8.79
N THR A 316 24.37 21.93 -7.56
CA THR A 316 25.19 22.27 -6.39
C THR A 316 26.55 21.59 -6.47
N GLU A 317 27.55 22.04 -5.71
CA GLU A 317 28.86 21.36 -5.67
C GLU A 317 28.72 19.91 -5.18
N ILE A 318 27.85 19.68 -4.19
CA ILE A 318 27.52 18.33 -3.70
C ILE A 318 26.90 17.49 -4.83
N ALA A 319 25.99 18.06 -5.63
CA ALA A 319 25.40 17.35 -6.76
C ALA A 319 26.46 16.88 -7.77
N LYS A 320 27.48 17.70 -8.06
CA LYS A 320 28.61 17.34 -8.93
C LYS A 320 29.47 16.23 -8.34
N GLU A 321 29.77 16.32 -7.04
CA GLU A 321 30.54 15.30 -6.32
C GLU A 321 29.81 13.95 -6.35
N LEU A 322 28.51 13.94 -6.05
CA LEU A 322 27.67 12.74 -6.13
C LEU A 322 27.64 12.15 -7.55
N GLN A 323 27.69 12.99 -8.59
CA GLN A 323 27.82 12.52 -9.96
C GLN A 323 29.14 11.78 -10.20
N GLN A 324 30.24 12.36 -9.72
CA GLN A 324 31.59 11.84 -9.89
C GLN A 324 31.73 10.47 -9.22
N PHE A 325 31.23 10.33 -7.99
CA PHE A 325 31.19 9.05 -7.29
C PHE A 325 30.13 8.08 -7.81
N GLY A 326 29.27 8.53 -8.74
CA GLY A 326 28.29 7.71 -9.39
C GLY A 326 27.12 7.30 -8.49
N ARG A 327 26.71 8.18 -7.58
CA ARG A 327 25.54 7.97 -6.71
C ARG A 327 24.25 7.98 -7.56
N PRO A 328 23.33 7.03 -7.35
CA PRO A 328 22.00 7.04 -7.93
C PRO A 328 21.19 8.30 -7.61
N LYS A 329 20.11 8.53 -8.37
CA LYS A 329 19.11 9.55 -8.04
C LYS A 329 18.41 9.28 -6.71
N GLN A 330 18.10 10.33 -5.93
CA GLN A 330 17.58 10.20 -4.57
C GLN A 330 16.08 9.87 -4.53
N ASN A 331 15.73 8.62 -4.22
CA ASN A 331 14.35 8.19 -3.98
C ASN A 331 14.24 7.53 -2.60
N SER A 332 13.28 7.97 -1.79
CA SER A 332 12.88 7.27 -0.55
C SER A 332 11.40 6.97 -0.58
N ILE A 333 10.99 5.88 0.07
CA ILE A 333 9.58 5.54 0.20
C ILE A 333 9.02 6.29 1.41
N CYS A 334 7.94 7.03 1.22
CA CYS A 334 7.05 7.53 2.26
C CYS A 334 5.74 6.73 2.21
N VAL A 335 4.98 6.75 3.31
CA VAL A 335 3.68 6.07 3.40
C VAL A 335 2.54 7.08 3.48
N GLY A 336 1.40 6.75 2.87
CA GLY A 336 0.14 7.46 3.04
C GLY A 336 -1.02 6.49 3.15
N PHE A 337 -2.14 6.96 3.67
CA PHE A 337 -3.32 6.14 3.97
C PHE A 337 -4.56 6.73 3.36
N SER A 338 -5.43 5.89 2.80
CA SER A 338 -6.70 6.32 2.22
C SER A 338 -7.83 5.43 2.71
N ARG A 339 -8.97 6.04 3.03
CA ARG A 339 -10.20 5.35 3.47
C ARG A 339 -11.30 5.34 2.41
N ASP A 340 -11.20 6.21 1.41
CA ASP A 340 -12.10 6.26 0.25
C ASP A 340 -11.45 5.74 -1.04
N GLY A 341 -10.16 5.41 -0.99
CA GLY A 341 -9.40 4.90 -2.12
C GLY A 341 -8.91 5.95 -3.12
N PHE A 342 -9.11 7.24 -2.84
CA PHE A 342 -8.68 8.35 -3.71
C PHE A 342 -7.93 9.44 -2.96
N HIS A 343 -8.45 9.92 -1.83
CA HIS A 343 -7.80 10.98 -1.03
C HIS A 343 -6.82 10.37 -0.02
N TRP A 344 -5.70 11.05 0.19
CA TRP A 344 -4.59 10.54 1.00
C TRP A 344 -4.36 11.37 2.25
N ASP A 345 -4.40 10.73 3.43
CA ASP A 345 -3.70 11.25 4.59
C ASP A 345 -2.20 10.95 4.48
N ARG A 346 -1.40 12.01 4.58
CA ARG A 346 0.07 11.95 4.62
C ARG A 346 0.57 12.89 5.71
N SER A 347 -0.07 12.83 6.88
CA SER A 347 0.29 13.64 8.05
C SER A 347 1.74 13.40 8.49
N ASN A 348 2.25 12.18 8.31
CA ASN A 348 3.67 11.86 8.41
C ASN A 348 4.36 11.83 7.03
N ARG A 349 5.37 12.68 6.84
CA ARG A 349 6.18 12.77 5.60
C ARG A 349 7.60 12.20 5.75
N GLN A 350 7.90 11.61 6.90
CA GLN A 350 9.21 11.00 7.12
C GLN A 350 9.42 9.79 6.17
N PRO A 351 10.65 9.51 5.76
CA PRO A 351 10.97 8.29 5.03
C PRO A 351 10.53 7.05 5.82
N PHE A 352 9.67 6.25 5.22
CA PHE A 352 9.25 4.94 5.73
C PHE A 352 10.31 3.88 5.42
N CYS A 353 10.88 3.90 4.22
CA CYS A 353 12.09 3.12 3.89
C CYS A 353 13.14 4.09 3.32
N PRO A 354 14.13 4.52 4.13
CA PRO A 354 15.11 5.51 3.72
C PRO A 354 16.22 4.91 2.85
N VAL A 355 16.87 5.75 2.06
CA VAL A 355 18.17 5.43 1.41
C VAL A 355 19.28 5.37 2.45
N SER A 356 20.38 4.67 2.13
CA SER A 356 21.64 4.90 2.84
C SER A 356 22.37 6.12 2.27
N GLU A 357 23.00 6.90 3.15
CA GLU A 357 23.93 7.97 2.79
C GLU A 357 25.38 7.46 2.66
N LYS A 358 25.65 6.19 2.98
CA LYS A 358 26.98 5.59 2.94
C LYS A 358 27.26 4.91 1.60
N MET A 359 28.33 5.34 0.93
CA MET A 359 28.81 4.72 -0.31
C MET A 359 29.17 3.24 -0.09
N GLY A 360 28.80 2.39 -1.05
CA GLY A 360 28.99 0.93 -0.97
C GLY A 360 27.79 0.16 -0.41
N ASP A 361 26.84 0.84 0.25
CA ASP A 361 25.60 0.20 0.68
C ASP A 361 24.72 -0.12 -0.54
N TRP A 362 24.03 -1.27 -0.50
CA TRP A 362 23.20 -1.78 -1.61
C TRP A 362 22.04 -0.85 -2.03
N ASN A 363 21.62 0.03 -1.13
CA ASN A 363 20.57 1.04 -1.32
C ASN A 363 21.12 2.47 -1.22
N TRP A 364 22.41 2.67 -1.52
CA TRP A 364 23.05 3.97 -1.55
C TRP A 364 22.37 4.89 -2.58
N GLY A 365 21.49 5.76 -2.09
CA GLY A 365 20.85 6.79 -2.87
C GLY A 365 19.53 6.43 -3.56
N ASN A 366 19.11 5.18 -3.73
CA ASN A 366 17.78 4.92 -4.31
C ASN A 366 17.08 3.73 -3.65
N VAL A 367 15.89 3.98 -3.13
CA VAL A 367 14.95 2.97 -2.64
C VAL A 367 13.60 3.19 -3.31
N GLN A 368 13.04 2.14 -3.88
CA GLN A 368 11.73 2.17 -4.54
C GLN A 368 10.80 1.08 -4.01
N SER A 369 9.52 1.42 -3.99
CA SER A 369 8.42 0.56 -3.56
C SER A 369 8.28 -0.68 -4.44
N VAL A 370 7.60 -1.67 -3.87
CA VAL A 370 7.30 -2.94 -4.54
C VAL A 370 5.80 -3.15 -4.65
N GLY A 371 5.35 -3.64 -5.80
CA GLY A 371 3.94 -3.95 -6.06
C GLY A 371 3.39 -4.95 -5.03
N GLY A 372 2.10 -4.80 -4.67
CA GLY A 372 1.46 -5.58 -3.62
C GLY A 372 1.66 -5.03 -2.19
N GLY A 373 2.56 -4.05 -2.01
CA GLY A 373 2.71 -3.33 -0.75
C GLY A 373 3.49 -4.12 0.31
N CYS A 374 2.78 -4.83 1.19
CA CYS A 374 3.38 -5.61 2.27
C CYS A 374 2.84 -7.04 2.32
N LEU A 375 3.60 -7.94 2.94
CA LEU A 375 3.16 -9.30 3.22
C LEU A 375 3.04 -9.52 4.73
N VAL A 376 2.01 -10.23 5.15
CA VAL A 376 1.74 -10.53 6.56
C VAL A 376 2.42 -11.85 6.94
N VAL A 377 3.51 -11.79 7.70
CA VAL A 377 4.28 -12.96 8.12
C VAL A 377 4.20 -13.09 9.64
N GLY A 378 3.19 -13.82 10.10
CA GLY A 378 2.89 -13.99 11.52
C GLY A 378 2.50 -12.67 12.19
N ASP A 379 3.36 -12.18 13.08
CA ASP A 379 3.21 -10.93 13.82
C ASP A 379 3.96 -9.75 13.19
N LYS A 380 4.46 -9.92 11.95
CA LYS A 380 5.26 -8.93 11.23
C LYS A 380 4.68 -8.60 9.86
N LEU A 381 5.03 -7.43 9.35
CA LEU A 381 4.89 -7.05 7.95
C LEU A 381 6.25 -7.08 7.28
N TYR A 382 6.32 -7.72 6.12
CA TYR A 382 7.49 -7.73 5.26
C TYR A 382 7.26 -6.74 4.12
N PHE A 383 8.17 -5.78 3.99
CA PHE A 383 8.23 -4.81 2.91
C PHE A 383 9.45 -5.10 2.05
N TYR A 384 9.23 -5.61 0.85
CA TYR A 384 10.31 -5.71 -0.14
C TYR A 384 10.55 -4.35 -0.75
N VAL A 385 11.81 -4.03 -1.02
CA VAL A 385 12.20 -2.78 -1.65
C VAL A 385 13.29 -3.01 -2.68
N SER A 386 13.31 -2.16 -3.71
CA SER A 386 14.38 -2.14 -4.69
C SER A 386 15.42 -1.09 -4.30
N GLY A 387 16.66 -1.52 -4.05
CA GLY A 387 17.80 -0.65 -3.75
C GLY A 387 18.72 -0.49 -4.95
N ARG A 388 19.44 0.64 -5.03
CA ARG A 388 20.55 0.82 -5.98
C ARG A 388 21.78 1.34 -5.26
N ALA A 389 22.94 0.84 -5.69
CA ALA A 389 24.25 1.29 -5.23
C ALA A 389 25.04 2.06 -6.31
N GLY A 390 24.48 2.23 -7.52
CA GLY A 390 25.14 2.97 -8.60
C GLY A 390 26.51 2.41 -8.95
N LYS A 391 27.49 3.29 -9.20
CA LYS A 391 28.86 2.87 -9.55
C LYS A 391 29.63 2.22 -8.40
N SER A 392 29.14 2.29 -7.16
CA SER A 392 29.76 1.56 -6.04
C SER A 392 29.47 0.06 -6.07
N PHE A 393 28.54 -0.40 -6.91
CA PHE A 393 28.29 -1.82 -7.12
C PHE A 393 29.36 -2.43 -8.05
N PRO A 394 29.95 -3.59 -7.72
CA PRO A 394 30.96 -4.24 -8.58
C PRO A 394 30.48 -4.47 -10.02
N GLY A 395 31.27 -4.06 -11.01
CA GLY A 395 30.93 -4.21 -12.43
C GLY A 395 29.90 -3.20 -12.96
N CYS A 396 29.55 -2.17 -12.18
CA CYS A 396 28.58 -1.15 -12.57
C CYS A 396 29.26 0.18 -12.98
N ASN A 397 29.04 0.61 -14.23
CA ASN A 397 29.60 1.87 -14.75
C ASN A 397 28.56 3.00 -14.88
N TYR A 398 27.35 2.82 -14.32
CA TYR A 398 26.25 3.77 -14.47
C TYR A 398 25.65 4.14 -13.11
N ASN A 399 25.34 5.43 -12.93
CA ASN A 399 24.83 5.95 -11.66
C ASN A 399 23.48 5.33 -11.27
N ASP A 400 22.62 5.02 -12.26
CA ASP A 400 21.27 4.49 -12.04
C ASP A 400 21.19 2.93 -12.15
N ALA A 401 22.32 2.22 -12.04
CA ALA A 401 22.40 0.75 -12.04
C ALA A 401 22.88 0.18 -10.68
N GLY A 402 23.32 -1.09 -10.64
CA GLY A 402 23.76 -1.75 -9.41
C GLY A 402 22.58 -2.03 -8.47
N ALA A 403 21.52 -2.64 -9.00
CA ALA A 403 20.25 -2.81 -8.28
C ALA A 403 20.18 -4.17 -7.57
N SER A 404 19.62 -4.17 -6.36
CA SER A 404 19.40 -5.37 -5.54
C SER A 404 18.06 -5.28 -4.80
N THR A 405 17.61 -6.41 -4.26
CA THR A 405 16.36 -6.48 -3.49
C THR A 405 16.65 -6.53 -2.00
N GLY A 406 16.05 -5.62 -1.26
CA GLY A 406 16.09 -5.62 0.20
C GLY A 406 14.74 -5.97 0.83
N LEU A 407 14.80 -6.30 2.11
CA LEU A 407 13.65 -6.54 2.98
C LEU A 407 13.70 -5.57 4.17
N ALA A 408 12.58 -4.93 4.45
CA ALA A 408 12.35 -4.18 5.68
C ALA A 408 11.18 -4.81 6.45
N VAL A 409 11.25 -4.80 7.77
CA VAL A 409 10.34 -5.54 8.65
C VAL A 409 9.73 -4.60 9.66
N LEU A 410 8.40 -4.65 9.79
CA LEU A 410 7.65 -3.91 10.79
C LEU A 410 6.84 -4.87 11.65
N ARG A 411 6.45 -4.46 12.86
CA ARG A 411 5.36 -5.11 13.58
C ARG A 411 4.08 -5.10 12.72
N ARG A 412 3.26 -6.16 12.76
CA ARG A 412 1.90 -6.13 12.19
C ARG A 412 1.14 -4.93 12.76
N ASP A 413 0.49 -4.17 11.88
CA ASP A 413 -0.21 -2.89 12.20
C ASP A 413 0.70 -1.77 12.73
N GLY A 414 2.02 -1.95 12.68
CA GLY A 414 2.99 -1.07 13.34
C GLY A 414 3.19 0.30 12.70
N PHE A 415 2.35 0.75 11.77
CA PHE A 415 2.52 2.05 11.09
C PHE A 415 2.44 3.22 12.07
N ALA A 416 1.51 3.14 13.03
CA ALA A 416 1.33 4.12 14.09
C ALA A 416 0.82 3.44 15.36
N SER A 417 1.18 3.99 16.52
CA SER A 417 0.64 3.64 17.82
C SER A 417 0.13 4.87 18.57
N MET A 418 -0.75 4.63 19.54
CA MET A 418 -1.19 5.60 20.53
C MET A 418 -0.56 5.25 21.87
N ASP A 419 0.36 6.10 22.34
CA ASP A 419 1.27 5.81 23.43
C ASP A 419 0.85 6.50 24.73
N ALA A 420 1.07 5.81 25.85
CA ALA A 420 0.96 6.35 27.21
C ALA A 420 2.26 6.14 28.00
N GLY A 421 2.65 7.18 28.74
CA GLY A 421 3.74 7.14 29.71
C GLY A 421 3.31 6.58 31.07
N THR A 422 3.91 7.10 32.14
CA THR A 422 3.64 6.65 33.51
C THR A 422 2.26 7.04 34.02
N GLU A 423 1.63 8.07 33.48
CA GLU A 423 0.27 8.45 33.84
C GLU A 423 -0.76 7.73 32.97
N MET A 424 -1.94 7.47 33.53
CA MET A 424 -3.05 6.89 32.78
C MET A 424 -3.54 7.89 31.74
N ALA A 425 -3.57 7.49 30.48
CA ALA A 425 -4.07 8.28 29.37
C ALA A 425 -5.19 7.52 28.65
N THR A 426 -6.02 8.25 27.91
CA THR A 426 -7.23 7.70 27.31
C THR A 426 -7.36 8.03 25.83
N LEU A 427 -8.06 7.16 25.11
CA LEU A 427 -8.55 7.42 23.75
C LEU A 427 -9.99 6.96 23.66
N THR A 428 -10.88 7.85 23.24
CA THR A 428 -12.29 7.56 22.96
C THR A 428 -12.51 7.57 21.47
N THR A 429 -13.11 6.51 20.93
CA THR A 429 -13.47 6.46 19.51
C THR A 429 -14.68 7.35 19.22
N ARG A 430 -14.83 7.75 17.95
CA ARG A 430 -16.15 8.15 17.42
C ARG A 430 -17.15 7.00 17.59
N PRO A 431 -18.47 7.26 17.47
CA PRO A 431 -19.46 6.19 17.44
C PRO A 431 -19.12 5.18 16.35
N VAL A 432 -18.96 3.91 16.73
CA VAL A 432 -18.71 2.79 15.85
C VAL A 432 -19.87 1.80 15.92
N ARG A 433 -19.98 0.97 14.87
CA ARG A 433 -20.91 -0.17 14.83
C ARG A 433 -20.19 -1.40 14.29
N PHE A 434 -20.57 -2.57 14.77
CA PHE A 434 -20.01 -3.85 14.35
C PHE A 434 -21.05 -4.98 14.43
N ASP A 435 -20.81 -6.06 13.71
CA ASP A 435 -21.58 -7.32 13.74
C ASP A 435 -20.90 -8.43 14.59
N GLY A 436 -19.64 -8.21 14.99
CA GLY A 436 -18.83 -9.15 15.73
C GLY A 436 -19.20 -9.24 17.22
N LYS A 437 -18.54 -10.15 17.93
CA LYS A 437 -18.83 -10.47 19.33
C LYS A 437 -17.64 -10.22 20.26
N LEU A 438 -16.42 -10.29 19.78
CA LEU A 438 -15.23 -10.27 20.64
C LEU A 438 -14.29 -9.15 20.22
N LEU A 439 -14.00 -8.22 21.13
CA LEU A 439 -13.03 -7.14 20.90
C LEU A 439 -11.60 -7.67 21.04
N PHE A 440 -10.76 -7.33 20.07
CA PHE A 440 -9.34 -7.62 20.05
C PHE A 440 -8.54 -6.32 19.89
N VAL A 441 -7.30 -6.35 20.36
CA VAL A 441 -6.34 -5.26 20.24
C VAL A 441 -4.97 -5.78 19.81
N ASN A 442 -4.20 -4.90 19.16
CA ASN A 442 -2.76 -5.00 19.01
C ASN A 442 -2.11 -4.03 20.01
N LEU A 443 -1.39 -4.57 21.00
CA LEU A 443 -0.94 -3.85 22.19
C LEU A 443 0.51 -4.22 22.53
N ALA A 444 1.29 -3.24 22.95
CA ALA A 444 2.56 -3.42 23.66
C ALA A 444 2.53 -2.68 25.00
N ALA A 445 2.15 -3.38 26.07
CA ALA A 445 2.14 -2.86 27.45
C ALA A 445 2.64 -3.91 28.46
N PRO A 446 3.85 -4.47 28.30
CA PRO A 446 4.36 -5.54 29.17
C PRO A 446 4.58 -5.08 30.63
N LYS A 447 4.88 -3.79 30.84
CA LYS A 447 5.07 -3.16 32.16
C LYS A 447 3.90 -2.21 32.53
N GLY A 448 2.85 -2.25 31.74
CA GLY A 448 1.73 -1.33 31.81
C GLY A 448 0.41 -2.05 32.03
N GLU A 449 -0.67 -1.37 31.68
CA GLU A 449 -1.96 -2.03 31.45
C GLU A 449 -2.79 -1.28 30.42
N LEU A 450 -3.60 -2.05 29.69
CA LEU A 450 -4.75 -1.55 28.94
C LEU A 450 -6.04 -2.05 29.60
N ARG A 451 -7.01 -1.15 29.73
CA ARG A 451 -8.42 -1.46 30.01
C ARG A 451 -9.31 -0.79 28.98
N VAL A 452 -10.49 -1.35 28.74
CA VAL A 452 -11.45 -0.82 27.78
C VAL A 452 -12.84 -0.75 28.42
N GLU A 453 -13.57 0.30 28.13
CA GLU A 453 -15.00 0.40 28.42
C GLU A 453 -15.80 0.73 27.15
N ALA A 454 -17.06 0.31 27.12
CA ALA A 454 -18.01 0.67 26.07
C ALA A 454 -18.96 1.76 26.59
N LEU A 455 -19.16 2.79 25.76
CA LEU A 455 -20.04 3.91 26.04
C LEU A 455 -21.19 3.94 25.03
N ASP A 456 -22.33 4.48 25.43
CA ASP A 456 -23.39 4.87 24.49
C ASP A 456 -23.00 6.13 23.69
N ARG A 457 -23.92 6.63 22.87
CA ARG A 457 -23.68 7.84 22.07
C ARG A 457 -23.43 9.09 22.92
N ASP A 458 -24.09 9.18 24.06
CA ASP A 458 -24.04 10.31 24.98
C ASP A 458 -22.82 10.26 25.91
N GLY A 459 -22.05 9.16 25.85
CA GLY A 459 -20.83 8.96 26.64
C GLY A 459 -21.07 8.27 27.98
N ASN A 460 -22.27 7.75 28.25
CA ASN A 460 -22.56 6.99 29.45
C ASN A 460 -21.99 5.56 29.32
N VAL A 461 -21.43 5.05 30.41
CA VAL A 461 -20.86 3.70 30.44
C VAL A 461 -21.96 2.63 30.35
N ILE A 462 -21.82 1.69 29.42
CA ILE A 462 -22.77 0.59 29.24
C ILE A 462 -22.36 -0.59 30.15
N LYS A 463 -23.20 -0.93 31.13
CA LYS A 463 -22.96 -2.11 31.99
C LYS A 463 -23.27 -3.41 31.23
N PRO A 464 -22.46 -4.48 31.42
CA PRO A 464 -21.33 -4.61 32.34
C PRO A 464 -19.97 -4.23 31.73
N PHE A 465 -19.91 -3.60 30.55
CA PHE A 465 -18.69 -3.28 29.79
C PHE A 465 -17.95 -2.04 30.35
N THR A 466 -17.72 -2.02 31.66
CA THR A 466 -17.06 -0.91 32.38
C THR A 466 -15.55 -1.13 32.48
N ARG A 467 -14.79 -0.08 32.78
CA ARG A 467 -13.35 -0.15 33.03
C ARG A 467 -12.99 -1.10 34.19
N GLU A 468 -13.80 -1.09 35.25
CA GLU A 468 -13.62 -1.90 36.46
C GLU A 468 -13.83 -3.37 36.17
N ASN A 469 -14.83 -3.68 35.34
CA ASN A 469 -15.12 -5.03 34.90
C ASN A 469 -14.15 -5.54 33.84
N CYS A 470 -13.49 -4.66 33.08
CA CYS A 470 -12.47 -5.07 32.12
C CYS A 470 -11.33 -5.81 32.84
N VAL A 471 -10.96 -6.98 32.36
CA VAL A 471 -9.75 -7.66 32.83
C VAL A 471 -8.54 -6.86 32.28
N PRO A 472 -7.56 -6.49 33.11
CA PRO A 472 -6.42 -5.71 32.64
C PRO A 472 -5.55 -6.53 31.68
N LEU A 473 -5.18 -5.93 30.54
CA LEU A 473 -4.27 -6.54 29.57
C LEU A 473 -2.85 -6.04 29.85
N ARG A 474 -1.92 -6.97 30.12
CA ARG A 474 -0.49 -6.71 30.36
C ARG A 474 0.36 -7.60 29.46
N ALA A 475 0.54 -7.21 28.22
CA ALA A 475 1.20 -8.05 27.22
C ALA A 475 1.79 -7.21 26.08
N ASP A 476 2.71 -7.84 25.35
CA ASP A 476 3.09 -7.42 24.01
C ASP A 476 2.59 -8.47 23.01
N LYS A 477 1.46 -8.18 22.35
CA LYS A 477 0.81 -9.09 21.39
C LYS A 477 0.10 -8.33 20.28
N THR A 478 0.19 -8.88 19.06
CA THR A 478 -0.53 -8.36 17.89
C THR A 478 -1.96 -8.88 17.77
N LEU A 479 -2.37 -9.81 18.64
CA LEU A 479 -3.71 -10.38 18.71
C LEU A 479 -4.02 -10.69 20.17
N GLN A 480 -4.75 -9.80 20.84
CA GLN A 480 -5.12 -9.95 22.24
C GLN A 480 -6.61 -9.65 22.44
N ALA A 481 -7.37 -10.65 22.92
CA ALA A 481 -8.78 -10.48 23.26
C ALA A 481 -8.94 -9.61 24.52
N VAL A 482 -9.93 -8.72 24.48
CA VAL A 482 -10.43 -7.95 25.63
C VAL A 482 -11.59 -8.72 26.27
N LYS A 483 -11.63 -8.75 27.61
CA LYS A 483 -12.66 -9.47 28.37
C LYS A 483 -13.20 -8.62 29.49
N TRP A 484 -14.48 -8.75 29.79
CA TRP A 484 -15.13 -8.11 30.94
C TRP A 484 -15.72 -9.17 31.87
N LYS A 485 -15.59 -8.94 33.17
CA LYS A 485 -16.32 -9.71 34.19
C LYS A 485 -17.82 -9.43 34.04
N GLY A 486 -18.65 -10.47 34.13
CA GLY A 486 -20.10 -10.34 34.02
C GLY A 486 -20.65 -10.26 32.59
N ALA A 487 -19.81 -10.31 31.55
CA ALA A 487 -20.23 -10.49 30.16
C ALA A 487 -19.41 -11.57 29.47
N ARG A 488 -20.09 -12.41 28.67
CA ARG A 488 -19.42 -13.42 27.83
C ARG A 488 -18.73 -12.78 26.63
N ASP A 489 -19.41 -11.82 26.00
CA ASP A 489 -19.02 -11.18 24.75
C ASP A 489 -19.83 -9.88 24.54
N LEU A 490 -19.62 -9.20 23.41
CA LEU A 490 -20.26 -7.95 23.01
C LEU A 490 -21.57 -8.15 22.22
N SER A 491 -22.16 -9.35 22.15
CA SER A 491 -23.34 -9.61 21.29
C SER A 491 -24.51 -8.68 21.59
N LYS A 492 -24.66 -8.21 22.83
CA LYS A 492 -25.70 -7.24 23.23
C LYS A 492 -25.50 -5.84 22.63
N LEU A 493 -24.29 -5.51 22.17
CA LEU A 493 -23.94 -4.23 21.55
C LEU A 493 -23.85 -4.33 20.02
N ALA A 494 -23.88 -5.55 19.46
CA ALA A 494 -23.79 -5.74 18.01
C ALA A 494 -24.93 -5.00 17.29
N GLY A 495 -24.58 -4.31 16.20
CA GLY A 495 -25.50 -3.46 15.44
C GLY A 495 -25.84 -2.11 16.10
N GLN A 496 -25.48 -1.89 17.36
CA GLN A 496 -25.73 -0.62 18.05
C GLN A 496 -24.55 0.35 17.88
N PRO A 497 -24.82 1.66 17.73
CA PRO A 497 -23.79 2.68 17.81
C PRO A 497 -23.24 2.78 19.24
N VAL A 498 -21.95 2.50 19.42
CA VAL A 498 -21.26 2.59 20.70
C VAL A 498 -19.91 3.28 20.54
N LYS A 499 -19.29 3.75 21.61
CA LYS A 499 -17.91 4.22 21.61
C LYS A 499 -17.06 3.27 22.45
N PHE A 500 -15.81 3.04 22.06
CA PHE A 500 -14.83 2.40 22.93
C PHE A 500 -13.94 3.45 23.55
N ARG A 501 -13.76 3.40 24.87
CA ARG A 501 -12.72 4.18 25.55
C ARG A 501 -11.63 3.25 26.05
N PHE A 502 -10.43 3.46 25.54
CA PHE A 502 -9.20 2.79 25.92
C PHE A 502 -8.53 3.58 27.03
N HIS A 503 -8.10 2.90 28.09
CA HIS A 503 -7.34 3.44 29.22
C HIS A 503 -5.98 2.74 29.25
N LEU A 504 -4.92 3.47 28.95
CA LEU A 504 -3.58 2.92 28.76
C LEU A 504 -2.58 3.61 29.69
N LYS A 505 -1.70 2.80 30.28
CA LYS A 505 -0.57 3.24 31.11
C LYS A 505 0.66 2.43 30.71
N ASN A 506 1.82 3.07 30.56
CA ASN A 506 3.11 2.46 30.20
C ASN A 506 3.00 1.47 29.02
N GLY A 507 2.53 1.96 27.86
CA GLY A 507 2.37 1.11 26.69
C GLY A 507 1.94 1.84 25.43
N ALA A 508 1.78 1.07 24.35
CA ALA A 508 1.44 1.51 23.02
C ALA A 508 0.28 0.66 22.45
N LEU A 509 -0.79 1.31 22.00
CA LEU A 509 -1.93 0.69 21.32
C LEU A 509 -1.83 0.92 19.80
N TYR A 510 -1.74 -0.16 19.02
CA TYR A 510 -1.52 -0.09 17.56
C TYR A 510 -2.81 -0.21 16.74
N ALA A 511 -3.74 -1.06 17.18
CA ALA A 511 -5.01 -1.28 16.48
C ALA A 511 -6.05 -1.94 17.38
N PHE A 512 -7.32 -1.90 16.97
CA PHE A 512 -8.42 -2.67 17.58
C PHE A 512 -9.40 -3.20 16.51
N TRP A 513 -10.16 -4.25 16.81
CA TRP A 513 -11.23 -4.76 15.94
C TRP A 513 -12.19 -5.67 16.70
N VAL A 514 -13.39 -5.91 16.14
CA VAL A 514 -14.35 -6.86 16.71
C VAL A 514 -14.49 -8.05 15.77
N SER A 515 -14.17 -9.24 16.27
CA SER A 515 -14.25 -10.52 15.55
C SER A 515 -15.56 -11.25 15.89
N PRO A 516 -16.16 -12.00 14.94
CA PRO A 516 -17.35 -12.82 15.21
C PRO A 516 -17.05 -14.00 16.16
N ASP A 517 -15.80 -14.46 16.22
CA ASP A 517 -15.39 -15.63 17.01
C ASP A 517 -13.99 -15.49 17.62
N ALA A 518 -13.61 -16.51 18.41
CA ALA A 518 -12.40 -16.52 19.22
C ALA A 518 -11.10 -16.65 18.42
N SER A 519 -11.16 -16.94 17.11
CA SER A 519 -9.97 -16.93 16.26
C SER A 519 -9.30 -15.56 16.22
N GLY A 520 -10.09 -14.48 16.36
CA GLY A 520 -9.62 -13.11 16.21
C GLY A 520 -9.38 -12.69 14.75
N ALA A 521 -9.95 -13.40 13.77
CA ALA A 521 -9.92 -13.02 12.36
C ALA A 521 -10.45 -11.59 12.19
N SER A 522 -9.70 -10.74 11.49
CA SER A 522 -10.08 -9.34 11.31
C SER A 522 -11.06 -9.12 10.16
N ARG A 523 -11.19 -10.08 9.24
CA ARG A 523 -11.88 -9.94 7.94
C ARG A 523 -11.32 -8.80 7.07
N GLY A 524 -10.17 -8.25 7.43
CA GLY A 524 -9.49 -7.20 6.68
C GLY A 524 -8.63 -7.75 5.56
N TYR A 525 -8.21 -6.88 4.65
CA TYR A 525 -7.36 -7.27 3.54
C TYR A 525 -5.91 -7.52 4.00
N VAL A 526 -5.22 -8.49 3.40
CA VAL A 526 -3.84 -8.86 3.79
C VAL A 526 -2.80 -8.39 2.78
N ALA A 527 -3.10 -7.33 2.03
CA ALA A 527 -2.24 -6.78 0.97
C ALA A 527 -1.75 -7.87 0.00
N ALA A 528 -0.45 -8.12 -0.07
CA ALA A 528 0.13 -9.16 -0.93
C ALA A 528 0.01 -10.59 -0.40
N GLY A 529 -0.75 -10.78 0.69
CA GLY A 529 -0.98 -12.06 1.34
C GLY A 529 0.07 -12.40 2.37
N GLY A 530 0.10 -13.67 2.75
CA GLY A 530 1.10 -14.22 3.65
C GLY A 530 0.83 -15.68 4.03
N PRO A 531 1.81 -16.35 4.66
CA PRO A 531 1.61 -17.70 5.16
C PRO A 531 0.38 -17.81 6.07
N GLY A 532 -0.37 -18.89 5.90
CA GLY A 532 -1.56 -19.19 6.72
C GLY A 532 -2.86 -18.52 6.26
N PHE A 533 -2.84 -17.60 5.29
CA PHE A 533 -4.06 -17.05 4.68
C PHE A 533 -4.53 -17.90 3.50
N LYS A 534 -5.84 -17.90 3.23
CA LYS A 534 -6.46 -18.64 2.12
C LYS A 534 -6.77 -17.78 0.89
N GLY A 535 -6.70 -16.45 1.02
CA GLY A 535 -7.06 -15.50 -0.02
C GLY A 535 -6.68 -14.08 0.38
N ALA A 536 -7.36 -13.09 -0.18
CA ALA A 536 -7.06 -11.68 0.00
C ALA A 536 -7.44 -11.10 1.39
N THR A 537 -8.16 -11.85 2.23
CA THR A 537 -8.64 -11.39 3.53
C THR A 537 -8.28 -12.32 4.69
N ASP A 538 -8.14 -11.75 5.88
CA ASP A 538 -7.90 -12.49 7.13
C ASP A 538 -9.19 -13.14 7.64
N THR A 539 -9.39 -14.40 7.23
CA THR A 539 -10.45 -15.29 7.71
C THR A 539 -9.94 -16.33 8.72
N MET A 540 -8.68 -16.24 9.12
CA MET A 540 -7.97 -17.30 9.84
C MET A 540 -7.56 -16.87 11.25
N GLY A 541 -7.39 -15.57 11.50
CA GLY A 541 -7.04 -15.02 12.80
C GLY A 541 -5.76 -15.64 13.36
N SER A 542 -5.82 -16.14 14.60
CA SER A 542 -4.70 -16.80 15.26
C SER A 542 -4.12 -18.01 14.51
N ALA A 543 -4.88 -18.64 13.61
CA ALA A 543 -4.36 -19.74 12.79
C ALA A 543 -3.33 -19.26 11.75
N SER A 544 -3.42 -18.02 11.27
CA SER A 544 -2.42 -17.46 10.35
C SER A 544 -1.12 -17.01 11.03
N GLN A 545 -1.12 -16.95 12.37
CA GLN A 545 0.06 -16.59 13.17
C GLN A 545 0.91 -17.79 13.58
N ARG A 546 0.43 -19.02 13.32
CA ARG A 546 1.18 -20.25 13.63
C ARG A 546 2.23 -20.46 12.53
N ARG A 547 3.49 -20.57 12.95
CA ARG A 547 4.62 -20.84 12.06
C ARG A 547 4.63 -22.29 11.60
#